data_AF-A0A6N6LLW7-F1
#
_entry.id   AF-A0A6N6LLW7-F1
#
_cell.length_a   1.000
_cell.length_b   1.000
_cell.length_c   1.000
_cell.angle_alpha   90.00
_cell.angle_beta   90.00
_cell.angle_gamma   90.00
#
_symmetry.space_group_name_H-M   'P 1'
#
loop_
_entity.id
_entity.type
_entity.pdbx_description
1 polymer ?
#
loop_
_entity_poly.entity_id
_entity_poly.type
_entity_poly.pdbx_seq_one_letter_code
_entity_poly.pdbx_strand_id
1 'polypeptide(L)'
;MKEFTEKEFEKQLQKAWKELVINNNITKSDEPQAYIIGGQPGAGKSTLVDRLMESNKNIMSIDADVCKTFHPRYNYHEKVSRPSP
;
A
#
# COMPACT_ATOMS: atom_id res chain seq x y z
N MET A 1 -13.67 9.48 -14.52
CA MET A 1 -12.40 9.22 -13.81
C MET A 1 -11.52 10.44 -14.06
N LYS A 2 -11.15 11.25 -13.06
CA LYS A 2 -10.32 12.43 -13.33
C LYS A 2 -8.90 11.92 -13.62
N GLU A 3 -8.48 12.02 -14.88
CA GLU A 3 -7.22 11.50 -15.40
C GLU A 3 -6.03 12.27 -14.81
N PHE A 4 -5.11 11.56 -14.16
CA PHE A 4 -3.80 12.12 -13.79
C PHE A 4 -2.83 11.85 -14.93
N THR A 5 -1.84 12.71 -15.08
CA THR A 5 -0.79 12.52 -16.08
C THR A 5 0.13 11.38 -15.66
N GLU A 6 0.79 10.76 -16.63
CA GLU A 6 1.81 9.73 -16.39
C GLU A 6 2.92 10.24 -15.47
N LYS A 7 3.34 11.50 -15.65
CA LYS A 7 4.33 12.16 -14.76
C LYS A 7 3.87 12.27 -13.31
N GLU A 8 2.59 12.55 -13.08
CA GLU A 8 2.02 12.56 -11.72
C GLU A 8 1.97 11.15 -11.13
N PHE A 9 1.64 10.15 -11.95
CA PHE A 9 1.66 8.75 -11.54
C PHE A 9 3.07 8.29 -11.15
N GLU A 10 4.05 8.50 -12.01
CA GLU A 10 5.45 8.13 -11.76
C GLU A 10 5.98 8.77 -10.47
N LYS A 11 5.66 10.04 -10.24
CA LYS A 11 6.03 10.74 -9.01
C LYS A 11 5.45 10.05 -7.77
N GLN A 12 4.18 9.64 -7.81
CA GLN A 12 3.56 8.94 -6.69
C GLN A 12 4.06 7.50 -6.55
N LEU A 13 4.34 6.82 -7.67
CA LEU A 13 4.94 5.49 -7.67
C LEU A 13 6.32 5.50 -7.02
N GLN A 14 7.17 6.48 -7.35
CA GLN A 14 8.47 6.65 -6.71
C GLN A 14 8.34 6.93 -5.21
N LYS A 15 7.33 7.72 -4.81
CA LYS A 15 7.04 7.95 -3.39
C LYS A 15 6.62 6.66 -2.68
N ALA A 16 5.68 5.91 -3.25
CA ALA A 16 5.23 4.63 -2.72
C ALA A 16 6.39 3.62 -2.64
N TRP A 17 7.24 3.54 -3.67
CA TRP A 17 8.43 2.70 -3.67
C TRP A 17 9.41 3.07 -2.56
N LYS A 18 9.66 4.36 -2.36
CA LYS A 18 10.53 4.83 -1.28
C LYS A 18 9.97 4.45 0.09
N GLU A 19 8.68 4.68 0.32
CA GLU A 19 8.05 4.43 1.62
C GLU A 19 7.84 2.95 1.92
N LEU A 20 7.44 2.15 0.93
CA LEU A 20 7.09 0.74 1.12
C LEU A 20 8.28 -0.21 0.98
N VAL A 21 9.28 0.13 0.16
CA VAL A 21 10.43 -0.75 -0.14
C VAL A 21 11.70 -0.23 0.51
N ILE A 22 12.13 0.99 0.16
CA ILE A 22 13.43 1.52 0.59
C ILE A 22 13.48 1.76 2.09
N ASN A 23 12.49 2.48 2.63
CA ASN A 23 12.46 2.82 4.06
C ASN A 23 12.27 1.58 4.96
N ASN A 24 11.70 0.49 4.43
CA ASN A 24 11.55 -0.78 5.13
C ASN A 24 12.71 -1.75 4.91
N ASN A 25 13.78 -1.33 4.21
CA ASN A 25 14.96 -2.14 3.90
C ASN A 25 14.61 -3.48 3.21
N ILE A 26 13.60 -3.47 2.33
CA ILE A 26 13.23 -4.66 1.55
C ILE A 26 14.29 -4.92 0.49
N THR A 27 14.81 -6.14 0.48
CA THR A 27 15.88 -6.60 -0.41
C THR A 27 15.41 -7.79 -1.25
N LYS A 28 16.13 -8.05 -2.35
CA LYS A 28 15.87 -9.23 -3.18
C LYS A 28 16.16 -10.50 -2.37
N SER A 29 15.28 -11.48 -2.51
CA SER A 29 15.48 -12.85 -2.03
C SER A 29 15.85 -13.75 -3.20
N ASP A 30 16.72 -14.73 -2.97
CA ASP A 30 17.04 -15.77 -3.97
C ASP A 30 15.81 -16.64 -4.28
N GLU A 31 14.94 -16.82 -3.30
CA GLU A 31 13.65 -17.50 -3.41
C GLU A 31 12.53 -16.57 -2.93
N PRO A 32 11.96 -15.70 -3.80
CA PRO A 32 10.88 -14.80 -3.41
C PRO A 32 9.57 -15.56 -3.21
N GLN A 33 8.85 -15.25 -2.13
CA GLN A 33 7.55 -15.85 -1.81
C GLN A 33 6.46 -14.77 -1.81
N ALA A 34 5.26 -15.14 -2.27
CA ALA A 34 4.08 -14.28 -2.25
C ALA A 34 2.94 -14.98 -1.51
N TYR A 35 2.29 -14.25 -0.61
CA TYR A 35 1.15 -14.73 0.17
C TYR A 35 -0.10 -13.95 -0.23
N ILE A 36 -1.13 -14.66 -0.68
CA ILE A 36 -2.44 -14.06 -0.99
C ILE A 36 -3.35 -14.30 0.21
N ILE A 37 -3.85 -13.21 0.80
CA ILE A 37 -4.69 -13.26 2.01
C ILE A 37 -6.14 -12.97 1.63
N GLY A 38 -7.01 -13.95 1.91
CA GLY A 38 -8.44 -13.87 1.66
C GLY A 38 -9.27 -14.14 2.91
N GLY A 39 -10.55 -13.76 2.87
CA GLY A 39 -11.49 -13.97 3.96
C GLY A 39 -12.50 -12.83 4.13
N GLN A 40 -13.62 -13.11 4.79
CA GLN A 40 -14.67 -12.12 5.01
C GLN A 40 -14.16 -10.87 5.78
N PRO A 41 -14.77 -9.70 5.60
CA PRO A 41 -14.55 -8.54 6.47
C PRO A 41 -14.73 -8.93 7.94
N GLY A 42 -13.82 -8.49 8.82
CA GLY A 42 -13.85 -8.84 10.25
C GLY A 42 -13.20 -10.19 10.63
N ALA A 43 -12.76 -11.01 9.67
CA ALA A 43 -12.12 -12.32 9.98
C ALA A 43 -10.69 -12.24 10.57
N GLY A 44 -10.14 -11.05 10.80
CA GLY A 44 -8.79 -10.91 11.36
C GLY A 44 -7.65 -11.06 10.35
N LYS A 45 -7.88 -10.79 9.06
CA LYS A 45 -6.83 -10.83 8.03
C LYS A 45 -5.59 -9.99 8.37
N SER A 46 -5.79 -8.82 8.96
CA SER A 46 -4.70 -7.93 9.40
C SER A 46 -3.78 -8.61 10.40
N THR A 47 -4.31 -9.39 11.35
CA THR A 47 -3.51 -10.16 12.30
C THR A 47 -2.57 -11.15 11.60
N LEU A 48 -3.01 -11.76 10.50
CA LEU A 48 -2.19 -12.68 9.73
C LEU A 48 -1.08 -11.93 8.97
N VAL A 49 -1.39 -10.78 8.39
CA VAL A 49 -0.39 -9.89 7.77
C VAL A 49 0.67 -9.49 8.79
N ASP A 50 0.25 -9.00 9.95
CA ASP A 50 1.15 -8.54 11.02
C ASP A 50 2.08 -9.67 11.47
N ARG A 51 1.54 -10.88 11.63
CA ARG A 51 2.32 -12.04 12.04
C ARG A 51 3.37 -12.45 11.00
N LEU A 52 3.04 -12.37 9.71
CA LEU A 52 4.00 -12.64 8.63
C LEU A 52 5.15 -11.61 8.66
N MET A 53 4.82 -10.32 8.78
CA MET A 53 5.79 -9.23 8.84
C MET A 53 6.66 -9.26 10.12
N GLU A 54 6.13 -9.77 11.23
CA GLU A 54 6.90 -10.06 12.43
C GLU A 54 7.90 -11.20 12.22
N SER A 55 7.48 -12.25 11.51
CA SER A 55 8.29 -13.45 11.30
C SER A 55 9.47 -13.24 10.35
N ASN A 56 9.34 -12.32 9.40
CA ASN A 56 10.39 -11.98 8.45
C ASN A 56 10.32 -10.49 8.11
N LYS A 57 11.40 -9.77 8.43
CA LYS A 57 11.53 -8.33 8.17
C LYS A 57 11.70 -7.99 6.69
N ASN A 58 12.03 -8.97 5.85
CA ASN A 58 12.15 -8.81 4.40
C ASN A 58 10.86 -9.20 3.66
N ILE A 59 9.71 -8.86 4.23
CA ILE A 59 8.39 -9.00 3.60
C ILE A 59 7.80 -7.59 3.48
N MET A 60 7.06 -7.34 2.40
CA MET A 60 6.23 -6.14 2.26
C MET A 60 4.77 -6.54 2.06
N SER A 61 3.85 -5.75 2.61
CA SER A 61 2.43 -5.88 2.31
C SER A 61 2.03 -4.95 1.16
N ILE A 62 1.19 -5.45 0.27
CA ILE A 62 0.56 -4.65 -0.80
C ILE A 62 -0.94 -4.67 -0.55
N ASP A 63 -1.47 -3.53 -0.14
CA ASP A 63 -2.89 -3.34 0.16
C ASP A 63 -3.45 -2.27 -0.77
N ALA A 64 -4.57 -2.57 -1.42
CA ALA A 64 -5.25 -1.66 -2.34
C ALA A 64 -5.70 -0.36 -1.65
N ASP A 65 -6.11 -0.41 -0.40
CA ASP A 65 -6.52 0.77 0.37
C ASP A 65 -5.32 1.65 0.72
N VAL A 66 -4.18 1.06 1.07
CA VAL A 66 -2.92 1.79 1.26
C VAL A 66 -2.47 2.44 -0.06
N CYS A 67 -2.53 1.71 -1.18
CA CYS A 67 -2.19 2.23 -2.49
C CYS A 67 -3.06 3.44 -2.90
N LYS A 68 -4.35 3.48 -2.52
CA LYS A 68 -5.22 4.63 -2.78
C LYS A 68 -4.70 5.92 -2.14
N THR A 69 -4.01 5.83 -0.99
CA THR A 69 -3.46 7.01 -0.28
C THR A 69 -2.36 7.72 -1.06
N PHE A 70 -1.69 6.98 -1.97
CA PHE A 70 -0.68 7.54 -2.88
C PHE A 70 -1.28 8.15 -4.14
N HIS A 71 -2.60 8.08 -4.36
CA HIS A 71 -3.20 8.64 -5.56
C HIS A 71 -2.86 10.14 -5.68
N PRO A 72 -2.49 10.66 -6.87
CA PRO A 72 -2.08 12.07 -7.04
C PRO A 72 -3.07 13.10 -6.51
N ARG A 73 -4.34 12.69 -6.37
CA ARG A 73 -5.45 13.52 -5.90
C ARG A 73 -6.14 12.99 -4.64
N TYR A 74 -5.48 12.14 -3.85
CA TYR A 74 -6.07 11.53 -2.64
C TYR A 74 -6.74 12.57 -1.71
N ASN A 75 -6.02 13.64 -1.38
CA ASN A 75 -6.52 14.72 -0.51
C ASN A 75 -7.74 15.47 -1.06
N TYR A 76 -7.91 15.54 -2.39
CA TYR A 76 -9.09 16.15 -3.00
C TYR A 76 -10.32 15.28 -2.75
N HIS A 77 -10.16 13.95 -2.81
CA HIS A 77 -11.25 13.01 -2.56
C HIS A 77 -11.60 12.90 -1.06
N GLU A 78 -10.61 12.96 -0.17
CA GLU A 78 -10.87 12.93 1.29
C GLU A 78 -11.70 14.14 1.75
N LYS A 79 -11.43 15.33 1.19
CA LYS A 79 -12.19 16.56 1.50
C LYS A 79 -13.61 16.58 0.94
N VAL A 80 -13.87 15.88 -0.17
CA VAL A 80 -15.22 15.81 -0.76
C VAL A 80 -16.09 14.77 -0.05
N SER A 81 -15.48 13.71 0.52
CA SER A 81 -16.21 12.68 1.29
C SER A 81 -16.49 13.05 2.75
N ARG A 82 -15.81 14.06 3.32
CA ARG A 82 -16.15 14.59 4.64
C ARG A 82 -16.96 15.87 4.45
N PRO A 83 -18.29 15.88 4.72
CA PRO A 83 -19.03 17.13 4.71
C PRO A 83 -18.39 18.07 5.73
N SER A 84 -18.20 19.33 5.34
CA SER A 84 -17.80 20.42 6.22
C SER A 84 -18.70 20.44 7.45
N PRO A 85 -18.16 20.64 8.67
CA PRO A 85 -18.98 20.80 9.87
C PRO A 85 -19.91 22.02 9.77
#